data_AF-A0AAU4G5C4-F1
#
_entry.id   AF-A0AAU4G5C4-F1
#
_cell.length_a   1.000
_cell.length_b   1.000
_cell.length_c   1.000
_cell.angle_alpha   90.00
_cell.angle_beta   90.00
_cell.angle_gamma   90.00
#
_symmetry.space_group_name_H-M   'P 1'
#
loop_
_entity.id
_entity.type
_entity.pdbx_description
1 polymer ?
#
loop_
_entity_poly.entity_id
_entity_poly.type
_entity_poly.pdbx_seq_one_letter_code
_entity_poly.pdbx_strand_id
1 'polypeptide(L)'
;MTADEPRPTVRPIPRWLISIGLPVMVLVAMAAIWLLLAFSLGGDQLDAIRTGGTLGVGLGGAVALWLAVRKQRSTELDLLQKYEAHQLAERAAAHTEKVAAENHAHQLRLAADTREDATARRITELYGKGVDQLGSEKAAVRLGGLYALERLAQDSNFVRLRQTIVNVFCAYLRMRPEAESTST
;
A
#
# COMPACT_ATOMS: atom_id res chain seq x y z
N MET A 1 0.30 24.92 -3.19
CA MET A 1 1.69 25.41 -3.12
C MET A 1 2.60 24.19 -3.09
N THR A 2 2.75 23.55 -4.25
CA THR A 2 3.49 22.29 -4.41
C THR A 2 4.97 22.63 -4.53
N ALA A 3 5.74 22.25 -3.52
CA ALA A 3 7.19 22.36 -3.55
C ALA A 3 7.72 21.55 -4.74
N ASP A 4 8.45 22.25 -5.60
CA ASP A 4 9.21 21.72 -6.73
C ASP A 4 10.30 20.79 -6.16
N GLU A 5 10.02 19.48 -6.10
CA GLU A 5 11.01 18.50 -5.69
C GLU A 5 11.99 18.31 -6.87
N PRO A 6 13.29 18.65 -6.72
CA PRO A 6 14.23 18.61 -7.84
C PRO A 6 14.42 17.16 -8.30
N ARG A 7 13.99 16.86 -9.53
CA ARG A 7 14.18 15.55 -10.14
C ARG A 7 15.68 15.22 -10.20
N PRO A 8 16.11 14.01 -9.78
CA PRO A 8 17.51 13.62 -9.78
C PRO A 8 18.03 13.58 -11.22
N THR A 9 18.96 14.49 -11.52
CA THR A 9 19.66 14.54 -12.81
C THR A 9 20.75 13.49 -12.78
N VAL A 10 20.58 12.43 -13.59
CA VAL A 10 21.62 11.45 -13.84
C VAL A 10 22.80 12.19 -14.45
N ARG A 11 23.90 12.34 -13.69
CA ARG A 11 25.11 13.00 -14.18
C ARG A 11 25.63 12.19 -15.37
N PRO A 12 25.71 12.78 -16.57
CA PRO A 12 26.21 12.07 -17.75
C PRO A 12 27.64 11.63 -17.48
N ILE A 13 27.93 10.38 -17.86
CA ILE A 13 29.25 9.76 -17.72
C ILE A 13 30.30 10.74 -18.27
N PRO A 14 31.31 11.13 -17.47
CA PRO A 14 32.24 12.17 -17.87
C PRO A 14 32.96 11.75 -19.16
N ARG A 15 32.84 12.58 -20.20
CA ARG A 15 33.36 12.34 -21.56
C ARG A 15 34.86 12.01 -21.57
N TRP A 16 35.59 12.48 -20.54
CA TRP A 16 37.01 12.17 -20.35
C TRP A 16 37.31 10.68 -20.11
N LEU A 17 36.33 9.93 -19.56
CA LEU A 17 36.46 8.49 -19.35
C LEU A 17 36.43 7.70 -20.67
N ILE A 18 35.65 8.18 -21.65
CA ILE A 18 35.63 7.62 -23.01
C ILE A 18 36.94 7.97 -23.74
N SER A 19 37.47 9.18 -23.54
CA SER A 19 38.73 9.59 -24.15
C SER A 19 39.96 8.87 -23.60
N ILE A 20 39.88 8.21 -22.45
CA ILE A 20 40.96 7.33 -21.94
C ILE A 20 40.81 5.90 -22.47
N GLY A 21 39.59 5.43 -22.68
CA GLY A 21 39.34 4.08 -23.21
C GLY A 21 39.91 3.88 -24.62
N LEU A 22 39.73 4.88 -25.49
CA LEU A 22 40.21 4.86 -26.87
C LEU A 22 41.75 4.74 -26.99
N PRO A 23 42.58 5.58 -26.35
CA PRO A 23 44.03 5.47 -26.45
C PRO A 23 44.56 4.18 -25.82
N VAL A 24 43.92 3.67 -24.75
CA VAL A 24 44.29 2.37 -24.18
C VAL A 24 44.01 1.24 -25.18
N MET A 25 42.84 1.26 -25.85
CA MET A 25 42.52 0.26 -26.87
C MET A 25 43.46 0.34 -28.08
N VAL A 26 43.81 1.56 -28.51
CA VAL A 26 44.78 1.81 -29.60
C VAL A 26 46.18 1.34 -29.22
N LEU A 27 46.62 1.56 -27.98
CA LEU A 27 47.90 1.06 -27.49
C LEU A 27 47.96 -0.47 -27.47
N VAL A 28 46.87 -1.14 -27.07
CA VAL A 28 46.78 -2.61 -27.11
C VAL A 28 46.81 -3.12 -28.55
N ALA A 29 46.08 -2.48 -29.46
CA ALA A 29 46.09 -2.85 -30.88
C ALA A 29 47.47 -2.61 -31.52
N MET A 30 48.12 -1.49 -31.23
CA MET A 30 49.48 -1.22 -31.69
C MET A 30 50.49 -2.21 -31.13
N ALA A 31 50.38 -2.58 -29.84
CA ALA A 31 51.24 -3.61 -29.24
C ALA A 31 51.04 -4.98 -29.92
N ALA A 32 49.80 -5.36 -30.24
CA ALA A 32 49.50 -6.59 -30.97
C ALA A 32 50.07 -6.59 -32.39
N ILE A 33 49.92 -5.47 -33.13
CA ILE A 33 50.48 -5.29 -34.48
C ILE A 33 52.00 -5.34 -34.45
N TRP A 34 52.63 -4.67 -33.47
CA TRP A 34 54.08 -4.66 -33.31
C TRP A 34 54.63 -6.05 -32.99
N LEU A 35 53.94 -6.82 -32.15
CA LEU A 35 54.30 -8.20 -31.82
C LEU A 35 54.17 -9.13 -33.04
N LEU A 36 53.11 -8.96 -33.85
CA LEU A 36 52.93 -9.68 -35.11
C LEU A 36 54.04 -9.36 -36.13
N LEU A 37 54.45 -8.08 -36.24
CA LEU A 37 55.54 -7.65 -37.12
C LEU A 37 56.90 -8.13 -36.64
N ALA A 38 57.16 -8.07 -35.33
CA ALA A 38 58.38 -8.60 -34.73
C ALA A 38 58.52 -10.11 -34.98
N PHE A 39 57.39 -10.83 -34.94
CA PHE A 39 57.32 -12.26 -35.28
C PHE A 39 57.47 -12.53 -36.78
N SER A 40 57.01 -11.62 -37.65
CA SER A 40 56.99 -11.79 -39.10
C SER A 40 58.29 -11.41 -39.82
N LEU A 41 59.15 -10.57 -39.24
CA LEU A 41 60.34 -9.99 -39.92
C LEU A 41 61.68 -10.42 -39.30
N GLY A 42 61.70 -11.17 -38.19
CA GLY A 42 62.93 -11.51 -37.46
C GLY A 42 63.16 -13.00 -37.31
N GLY A 43 63.90 -13.61 -38.24
CA GLY A 43 64.53 -14.91 -38.02
C GLY A 43 65.81 -14.74 -37.20
N ASP A 44 65.71 -14.75 -35.86
CA ASP A 44 66.76 -15.32 -35.01
C ASP A 44 66.21 -15.60 -33.59
N GLN A 45 66.17 -16.88 -33.22
CA GLN A 45 65.27 -17.42 -32.20
C GLN A 45 65.81 -17.27 -30.76
N LEU A 46 67.03 -16.75 -30.56
CA LEU A 46 67.70 -16.77 -29.25
C LEU A 46 67.64 -15.45 -28.45
N ASP A 47 67.54 -14.28 -29.08
CA ASP A 47 67.36 -13.01 -28.35
C ASP A 47 65.88 -12.77 -27.95
N ALA A 48 64.95 -13.43 -28.64
CA ALA A 48 63.50 -13.28 -28.45
C ALA A 48 62.99 -13.79 -27.09
N ILE A 49 63.67 -14.77 -26.48
CA ILE A 49 63.22 -15.40 -25.22
C ILE A 49 63.58 -14.52 -24.00
N ARG A 50 64.67 -13.74 -24.07
CA ARG A 50 65.15 -12.95 -22.93
C ARG A 50 64.47 -11.58 -22.83
N THR A 51 64.04 -10.99 -23.94
CA THR A 51 63.30 -9.71 -23.98
C THR A 51 61.78 -9.88 -24.05
N GLY A 52 61.26 -11.04 -24.46
CA GLY A 52 59.81 -11.30 -24.52
C GLY A 52 59.13 -11.50 -23.16
N GLY A 53 59.86 -11.96 -22.14
CA GLY A 53 59.30 -12.31 -20.84
C GLY A 53 58.96 -11.11 -19.93
N THR A 54 59.67 -9.99 -20.04
CA THR A 54 59.53 -8.85 -19.12
C THR A 54 58.48 -7.83 -19.56
N LEU A 55 58.16 -7.78 -20.86
CA LEU A 55 57.15 -6.89 -21.42
C LEU A 55 55.71 -7.40 -21.25
N GLY A 56 55.51 -8.72 -21.14
CA GLY A 56 54.17 -9.32 -20.97
C GLY A 56 53.53 -9.05 -19.60
N VAL A 57 54.35 -8.87 -18.55
CA VAL A 57 53.85 -8.69 -17.16
C VAL A 57 53.26 -7.29 -16.93
N GLY A 58 53.77 -6.26 -17.63
CA GLY A 58 53.31 -4.88 -17.46
C GLY A 58 51.87 -4.64 -17.95
N LEU A 59 51.45 -5.32 -19.01
CA LEU A 59 50.11 -5.14 -19.59
C LEU A 59 49.02 -5.84 -18.75
N GLY A 60 49.32 -7.01 -18.17
CA GLY A 60 48.38 -7.72 -17.28
C GLY A 60 48.05 -6.92 -16.01
N GLY A 61 49.06 -6.29 -15.41
CA GLY A 61 48.87 -5.42 -14.24
C GLY A 61 48.03 -4.18 -14.55
N ALA A 62 48.24 -3.56 -15.72
CA ALA A 62 47.45 -2.41 -16.16
C ALA A 62 45.98 -2.76 -16.40
N VAL A 63 45.69 -3.93 -16.98
CA VAL A 63 44.31 -4.42 -17.18
C VAL A 63 43.64 -4.76 -15.85
N ALA A 64 44.36 -5.37 -14.91
CA ALA A 64 43.84 -5.67 -13.57
C ALA A 64 43.50 -4.39 -12.78
N LEU A 65 44.38 -3.38 -12.82
CA LEU A 65 44.12 -2.06 -12.23
C LEU A 65 42.93 -1.36 -12.89
N TRP A 66 42.84 -1.43 -14.23
CA TRP A 66 41.72 -0.83 -14.95
C TRP A 66 40.38 -1.50 -14.60
N LEU A 67 40.34 -2.83 -14.50
CA LEU A 67 39.15 -3.57 -14.07
C LEU A 67 38.81 -3.29 -12.61
N ALA A 68 39.79 -3.16 -11.72
CA ALA A 68 39.58 -2.78 -10.32
C ALA A 68 38.96 -1.38 -10.20
N VAL A 69 39.49 -0.40 -10.94
CA VAL A 69 38.94 0.97 -11.00
C VAL A 69 37.53 0.98 -11.60
N ARG A 70 37.28 0.17 -12.65
CA ARG A 70 35.95 0.04 -13.26
C ARG A 70 34.94 -0.59 -12.30
N LYS A 71 35.35 -1.64 -11.59
CA LYS A 71 34.50 -2.34 -10.61
C LYS A 71 34.20 -1.43 -9.41
N GLN A 72 35.20 -0.69 -8.92
CA GLN A 72 35.03 0.27 -7.82
C GLN A 72 33.97 1.33 -8.16
N ARG A 73 33.97 1.85 -9.38
CA ARG A 73 32.94 2.83 -9.80
C ARG A 73 31.54 2.23 -9.91
N SER A 74 31.40 0.95 -10.24
CA SER A 74 30.07 0.30 -10.28
C SER A 74 29.49 0.06 -8.88
N THR A 75 30.33 -0.23 -7.88
CA THR A 75 29.88 -0.45 -6.50
C THR A 75 29.54 0.86 -5.79
N GLU A 76 30.28 1.95 -6.06
CA GLU A 76 29.98 3.26 -5.49
C GLU A 76 28.61 3.80 -5.96
N LEU A 77 28.22 3.54 -7.22
CA LEU A 77 26.90 3.92 -7.74
C LEU A 77 25.75 3.09 -7.14
N ASP A 78 25.95 1.79 -6.97
CA ASP A 78 24.95 0.89 -6.35
C ASP A 78 24.68 1.26 -4.89
N LEU A 79 25.72 1.68 -4.14
CA LEU A 79 25.57 2.15 -2.77
C LEU A 79 24.76 3.44 -2.69
N LEU A 80 25.04 4.43 -3.55
CA LEU A 80 24.28 5.68 -3.61
C LEU A 80 22.80 5.44 -3.98
N GLN A 81 22.54 4.55 -4.94
CA GLN A 81 21.18 4.15 -5.30
C GLN A 81 20.43 3.51 -4.12
N LYS A 82 21.11 2.66 -3.34
CA LYS A 82 20.54 2.05 -2.13
C LYS A 82 20.20 3.10 -1.09
N TYR A 83 21.07 4.08 -0.84
CA TYR A 83 20.79 5.18 0.10
C TYR A 83 19.55 5.98 -0.31
N GLU A 84 19.39 6.30 -1.60
CA GLU A 84 18.20 6.99 -2.11
C GLU A 84 16.93 6.14 -1.98
N ALA A 85 17.02 4.85 -2.33
CA ALA A 85 15.90 3.91 -2.19
C ALA A 85 15.45 3.78 -0.73
N HIS A 86 16.39 3.78 0.22
CA HIS A 86 16.08 3.78 1.65
C HIS A 86 15.33 5.05 2.07
N GLN A 87 15.75 6.23 1.61
CA GLN A 87 15.05 7.48 1.96
C GLN A 87 13.64 7.54 1.39
N LEU A 88 13.42 7.06 0.16
CA LEU A 88 12.08 6.98 -0.44
C LEU A 88 11.21 5.98 0.30
N ALA A 89 11.77 4.83 0.70
CA ALA A 89 11.06 3.83 1.49
C ALA A 89 10.65 4.37 2.87
N GLU A 90 11.51 5.14 3.53
CA GLU A 90 11.17 5.78 4.81
C GLU A 90 10.07 6.84 4.67
N ARG A 91 10.12 7.69 3.64
CA ARG A 91 9.05 8.68 3.37
C ARG A 91 7.73 8.00 3.01
N ALA A 92 7.79 6.94 2.22
CA ALA A 92 6.61 6.13 1.89
C ALA A 92 6.03 5.45 3.13
N ALA A 93 6.87 4.86 3.99
CA ALA A 93 6.46 4.27 5.25
C ALA A 93 5.78 5.30 6.17
N ALA A 94 6.40 6.47 6.36
CA ALA A 94 5.82 7.55 7.16
C ALA A 94 4.48 8.07 6.62
N HIS A 95 4.29 8.10 5.29
CA HIS A 95 3.01 8.43 4.69
C HIS A 95 1.97 7.32 4.91
N THR A 96 2.36 6.05 4.79
CA THR A 96 1.44 4.92 5.01
C THR A 96 0.94 4.86 6.44
N GLU A 97 1.78 5.18 7.43
CA GLU A 97 1.38 5.24 8.83
C GLU A 97 0.30 6.30 9.09
N LYS A 98 0.46 7.50 8.51
CA LYS A 98 -0.53 8.58 8.62
C LYS A 98 -1.87 8.19 7.97
N VAL A 99 -1.81 7.62 6.77
CA VAL A 99 -3.01 7.16 6.06
C VAL A 99 -3.70 6.03 6.84
N ALA A 100 -2.95 5.12 7.45
CA ALA A 100 -3.52 4.06 8.29
C ALA A 100 -4.24 4.64 9.53
N ALA A 101 -3.66 5.66 10.18
CA ALA A 101 -4.28 6.34 11.32
C ALA A 101 -5.57 7.08 10.93
N GLU A 102 -5.56 7.81 9.80
CA GLU A 102 -6.76 8.49 9.28
C GLU A 102 -7.84 7.48 8.88
N ASN A 103 -7.48 6.42 8.17
CA ASN A 103 -8.41 5.35 7.78
C ASN A 103 -9.05 4.69 9.00
N HIS A 104 -8.27 4.46 10.07
CA HIS A 104 -8.80 3.91 11.31
C HIS A 104 -9.83 4.85 11.94
N ALA A 105 -9.55 6.16 11.99
CA ALA A 105 -10.48 7.16 12.50
C ALA A 105 -11.77 7.24 11.64
N HIS A 106 -11.64 7.18 10.31
CA HIS A 106 -12.78 7.11 9.40
C HIS A 106 -13.60 5.83 9.61
N GLN A 107 -12.94 4.69 9.80
CA GLN A 107 -13.61 3.42 10.05
C GLN A 107 -14.41 3.44 11.36
N LEU A 108 -13.88 4.06 12.42
CA LEU A 108 -14.59 4.22 13.69
C LEU A 108 -15.85 5.09 13.53
N ARG A 109 -15.79 6.17 12.74
CA ARG A 109 -16.96 7.01 12.45
C ARG A 109 -18.04 6.24 11.69
N LEU A 110 -17.65 5.55 10.62
CA LEU A 110 -18.57 4.71 9.85
C LEU A 110 -19.16 3.58 10.71
N ALA A 111 -18.38 2.97 11.59
CA ALA A 111 -18.86 1.95 12.52
C ALA A 111 -19.88 2.51 13.53
N ALA A 112 -19.72 3.76 13.96
CA ALA A 112 -20.70 4.44 14.81
C ALA A 112 -22.00 4.72 14.04
N ASP A 113 -21.90 5.36 12.87
CA ASP A 113 -23.05 5.70 12.02
C ASP A 113 -23.86 4.44 11.63
N THR A 114 -23.16 3.37 11.23
CA THR A 114 -23.81 2.08 10.88
C THR A 114 -24.48 1.41 12.07
N ARG A 115 -23.96 1.56 13.30
CA ARG A 115 -24.62 1.05 14.52
C ARG A 115 -25.87 1.83 14.84
N GLU A 116 -25.84 3.16 14.68
CA GLU A 116 -27.02 4.02 14.86
C GLU A 116 -28.10 3.69 13.83
N ASP A 117 -27.74 3.61 12.54
CA ASP A 117 -28.64 3.23 11.47
C ASP A 117 -29.25 1.83 11.66
N ALA A 118 -28.43 0.85 12.05
CA ALA A 118 -28.90 -0.50 12.33
C ALA A 118 -29.88 -0.54 13.51
N THR A 119 -29.63 0.26 14.54
CA THR A 119 -30.52 0.38 15.71
C THR A 119 -31.85 1.01 15.30
N ALA A 120 -31.82 2.12 14.54
CA ALA A 120 -33.02 2.78 14.03
C ALA A 120 -33.88 1.84 13.17
N ARG A 121 -33.26 1.11 12.23
CA ARG A 121 -33.97 0.14 11.38
C ARG A 121 -34.60 -1.00 12.18
N ARG A 122 -33.83 -1.58 13.12
CA ARG A 122 -34.32 -2.66 13.99
C ARG A 122 -35.54 -2.21 14.80
N ILE A 123 -35.55 -0.97 15.27
CA ILE A 123 -36.68 -0.40 16.01
C ILE A 123 -37.91 -0.25 15.12
N THR A 124 -37.76 0.33 13.93
CA THR A 124 -38.87 0.47 12.98
C THR A 124 -39.45 -0.89 12.62
N GLU A 125 -38.62 -1.91 12.41
CA GLU A 125 -39.06 -3.26 12.12
C GLU A 125 -39.81 -3.92 13.30
N LEU A 126 -39.27 -3.83 14.52
CA LEU A 126 -39.92 -4.37 15.72
C LEU A 126 -41.23 -3.65 16.04
N TYR A 127 -41.25 -2.32 15.90
CA TYR A 127 -42.45 -1.51 16.04
C TYR A 127 -43.50 -1.93 15.00
N GLY A 128 -43.13 -2.01 13.72
CA GLY A 128 -44.01 -2.44 12.65
C GLY A 128 -44.60 -3.83 12.92
N LYS A 129 -43.74 -4.80 13.26
CA LYS A 129 -44.17 -6.15 13.65
C LYS A 129 -45.14 -6.16 14.83
N GLY A 130 -44.88 -5.34 15.85
CA GLY A 130 -45.77 -5.22 17.02
C GLY A 130 -47.14 -4.65 16.65
N VAL A 131 -47.17 -3.59 15.84
CA VAL A 131 -48.41 -2.98 15.33
C VAL A 131 -49.18 -3.94 14.44
N ASP A 132 -48.51 -4.65 13.53
CA ASP A 132 -49.14 -5.65 12.65
C ASP A 132 -49.79 -6.79 13.46
N GLN A 133 -49.15 -7.23 14.55
CA GLN A 133 -49.70 -8.25 15.45
C GLN A 133 -50.96 -7.79 16.19
N LEU A 134 -51.14 -6.49 16.46
CA LEU A 134 -52.36 -5.96 17.06
C LEU A 134 -53.59 -6.10 16.14
N GLY A 135 -53.38 -6.14 14.83
CA GLY A 135 -54.44 -6.36 13.83
C GLY A 135 -54.87 -7.83 13.69
N SER A 136 -54.23 -8.77 14.39
CA SER A 136 -54.54 -10.20 14.30
C SER A 136 -55.91 -10.54 14.92
N GLU A 137 -56.65 -11.45 14.30
CA GLU A 137 -57.90 -11.98 14.87
C GLU A 137 -57.68 -12.82 16.14
N LYS A 138 -56.47 -13.36 16.32
CA LYS A 138 -56.12 -14.21 17.47
C LYS A 138 -55.70 -13.37 18.68
N ALA A 139 -56.43 -13.51 19.78
CA ALA A 139 -56.14 -12.78 21.03
C ALA A 139 -54.71 -12.99 21.55
N ALA A 140 -54.17 -14.22 21.46
CA ALA A 140 -52.81 -14.52 21.87
C ALA A 140 -51.75 -13.74 21.07
N VAL A 141 -51.97 -13.51 19.77
CA VAL A 141 -51.04 -12.76 18.91
C VAL A 141 -51.09 -11.26 19.24
N ARG A 142 -52.28 -10.72 19.47
CA ARG A 142 -52.44 -9.32 19.91
C ARG A 142 -51.75 -9.05 21.24
N LEU A 143 -51.84 -9.99 22.19
CA LEU A 143 -51.13 -9.89 23.47
C LEU A 143 -49.61 -9.91 23.28
N GLY A 144 -49.11 -10.75 22.37
CA GLY A 144 -47.69 -10.76 21.98
C GLY A 144 -47.22 -9.43 21.41
N GLY A 145 -48.03 -8.82 20.53
CA GLY A 145 -47.75 -7.50 19.96
C GLY A 145 -47.71 -6.39 21.02
N LEU A 146 -48.64 -6.44 21.99
CA LEU A 146 -48.68 -5.49 23.11
C LEU A 146 -47.42 -5.58 23.97
N TYR A 147 -46.97 -6.78 24.31
CA TYR A 147 -45.75 -6.98 25.12
C TYR A 147 -44.47 -6.59 24.36
N ALA A 148 -44.42 -6.87 23.06
CA ALA A 148 -43.30 -6.43 22.21
C ALA A 148 -43.18 -4.90 22.18
N LEU A 149 -44.29 -4.19 22.04
CA LEU A 149 -44.34 -2.73 22.08
C LEU A 149 -44.05 -2.17 23.48
N GLU A 150 -44.52 -2.82 24.55
CA GLU A 150 -44.19 -2.44 25.92
C GLU A 150 -42.67 -2.51 26.15
N ARG A 151 -42.03 -3.62 25.75
CA ARG A 151 -40.58 -3.77 25.89
C ARG A 151 -39.81 -2.72 25.11
N LEU A 152 -40.30 -2.34 23.93
CA LEU A 152 -39.71 -1.25 23.14
C LEU A 152 -39.89 0.13 23.80
N ALA A 153 -41.01 0.35 24.50
CA ALA A 153 -41.26 1.59 25.24
C ALA A 153 -40.46 1.70 26.55
N GLN A 154 -40.03 0.59 27.14
CA GLN A 154 -39.18 0.60 28.34
C GLN A 154 -37.73 1.01 28.06
N ASP A 155 -37.28 0.96 26.80
CA ASP A 155 -35.94 1.37 26.42
C ASP A 155 -35.76 2.89 26.58
N SER A 156 -34.84 3.29 27.48
CA SER A 156 -34.60 4.69 27.84
C SER A 156 -34.08 5.56 26.71
N ASN A 157 -33.54 4.95 25.65
CA ASN A 157 -32.95 5.68 24.52
C ASN A 157 -34.02 6.37 23.64
N PHE A 158 -35.31 6.03 23.79
CA PHE A 158 -36.36 6.45 22.86
C PHE A 158 -37.54 7.15 23.54
N VAL A 159 -37.26 8.22 24.29
CA VAL A 159 -38.27 9.01 25.02
C VAL A 159 -39.44 9.45 24.12
N ARG A 160 -39.18 9.84 22.87
CA ARG A 160 -40.22 10.25 21.91
C ARG A 160 -41.08 9.09 21.42
N LEU A 161 -40.49 7.89 21.28
CA LEU A 161 -41.18 6.69 20.81
C LEU A 161 -42.21 6.18 21.82
N ARG A 162 -41.94 6.38 23.13
CA ARG A 162 -42.88 6.03 24.21
C ARG A 162 -44.25 6.66 24.00
N GLN A 163 -44.29 7.95 23.64
CA GLN A 163 -45.56 8.63 23.40
C GLN A 163 -46.30 8.05 22.20
N THR A 164 -45.59 7.70 21.12
CA THR A 164 -46.19 7.05 19.94
C THR A 164 -46.79 5.69 20.31
N ILE A 165 -46.06 4.86 21.07
CA ILE A 165 -46.55 3.55 21.52
C ILE A 165 -47.79 3.69 22.40
N VAL A 166 -47.80 4.65 23.34
CA VAL A 166 -48.97 4.96 24.17
C VAL A 166 -50.16 5.41 23.31
N ASN A 167 -49.93 6.25 22.30
CA ASN A 167 -51.00 6.67 21.39
C ASN A 167 -51.59 5.49 20.62
N VAL A 168 -50.76 4.54 20.16
CA VAL A 168 -51.22 3.30 19.51
C VAL A 168 -52.03 2.45 20.48
N PHE A 169 -51.57 2.29 21.73
CA PHE A 169 -52.32 1.55 22.76
C PHE A 169 -53.69 2.19 23.01
N CYS A 170 -53.74 3.50 23.18
CA CYS A 170 -54.99 4.23 23.36
C CYS A 170 -55.92 4.09 22.15
N ALA A 171 -55.38 4.17 20.94
CA ALA A 171 -56.16 3.99 19.71
C ALA A 171 -56.72 2.56 19.62
N TYR A 172 -55.91 1.54 19.87
CA TYR A 172 -56.32 0.14 19.88
C TYR A 172 -57.43 -0.13 20.91
N LEU A 173 -57.30 0.39 22.14
CA LEU A 173 -58.31 0.25 23.18
C LEU A 173 -59.62 0.98 22.85
N ARG A 174 -59.56 2.13 22.16
CA ARG A 174 -60.75 2.87 21.69
C ARG A 174 -61.43 2.19 20.50
N MET A 175 -60.66 1.56 19.63
CA MET A 175 -61.17 0.89 18.44
C MET A 175 -61.88 -0.42 18.78
N ARG A 176 -61.45 -1.12 19.84
CA ARG A 176 -61.97 -2.45 20.22
C ARG A 176 -63.51 -2.42 20.25
N PRO A 177 -64.18 -3.03 19.25
CA PRO A 177 -65.61 -3.27 19.32
C PRO A 177 -65.86 -4.39 20.32
N GLU A 178 -67.02 -4.37 20.95
CA GLU A 178 -67.49 -5.29 21.99
C GLU A 178 -67.01 -6.73 21.77
N ALA A 179 -65.96 -7.12 22.48
CA ALA A 179 -65.57 -8.52 22.54
C ALA A 179 -66.48 -9.19 23.58
N GLU A 180 -67.61 -9.65 23.07
CA GLU A 180 -68.32 -10.84 23.53
C GLU A 180 -68.83 -10.76 24.98
N SER A 181 -70.07 -10.28 25.10
CA SER A 181 -71.01 -10.88 26.03
C SER A 181 -71.10 -12.38 25.73
N THR A 182 -70.21 -13.17 26.31
CA THR A 182 -70.50 -14.58 26.60
C THR A 182 -71.65 -14.60 27.59
N SER A 183 -72.86 -14.54 27.03
CA SER A 183 -74.07 -15.09 27.63
C SER A 183 -73.88 -16.59 27.87
N THR A 184 -74.37 -17.04 29.03
CA THR A 184 -74.68 -18.43 29.43
C THR A 184 -73.52 -19.41 29.66
#